data_AF-U4V043-F1
#
_entry.id   AF-U4V043-F1
#
_cell.length_a   1.000
_cell.length_b   1.000
_cell.length_c   1.000
_cell.angle_alpha   90.00
_cell.angle_beta   90.00
_cell.angle_gamma   90.00
#
_symmetry.space_group_name_H-M   'P 1'
#
loop_
_entity.id
_entity.type
_entity.pdbx_description
1 polymer ?
#
loop_
_entity_poly.entity_id
_entity_poly.type
_entity_poly.pdbx_seq_one_letter_code
_entity_poly.pdbx_strand_id
1 'polypeptide(L)'
;MVDDNIVIATNYGTGNLELEGILYLGGVYKDLYAQLPQEEVKSRHGFEGCIAGLDLNGESPNIMEDAVVHSSLVTAGCEGQSAKCSHNVCANAGICVQQWNSYSCDCDLTSFTGPTCSDESVSYEFGPNPGIITYTFPEDHRPEMQEDSIALGFITTKSDAVLLKIVSGTSNDYIEIHIVSINR
;
A
#
# COMPACT_ATOMS: atom_id res chain seq x y z
N MET A 1 -2.03 4.10 -26.49
CA MET A 1 -0.64 3.64 -26.51
C MET A 1 -0.11 3.84 -25.12
N VAL A 2 0.18 2.76 -24.39
CA VAL A 2 0.90 2.85 -23.12
C VAL A 2 2.30 2.37 -23.44
N ASP A 3 3.24 3.30 -23.50
CA ASP A 3 4.68 3.04 -23.58
C ASP A 3 5.04 1.95 -24.61
N ASP A 4 4.73 2.22 -25.89
CA ASP A 4 4.96 1.38 -27.08
C ASP A 4 4.12 0.10 -27.22
N ASN A 5 3.20 -0.19 -26.30
CA ASN A 5 2.27 -1.31 -26.45
C ASN A 5 0.99 -0.88 -27.20
N ILE A 6 0.71 -1.57 -28.30
CA ILE A 6 -0.55 -1.48 -29.03
C ILE A 6 -1.40 -2.70 -28.68
N VAL A 7 -2.47 -2.48 -27.93
CA VAL A 7 -3.52 -3.48 -27.73
C VAL A 7 -4.65 -3.20 -28.71
N ILE A 8 -4.85 -4.12 -29.66
CA ILE A 8 -6.00 -4.07 -30.58
C ILE A 8 -7.06 -5.00 -29.99
N ALA A 9 -8.14 -4.43 -29.47
CA ALA A 9 -9.31 -5.18 -29.06
C ALA A 9 -10.40 -5.04 -30.13
N THR A 10 -10.77 -6.15 -30.77
CA THR A 10 -11.96 -6.22 -31.63
C THR A 10 -13.18 -6.43 -30.76
N ASN A 11 -14.07 -5.44 -30.72
CA ASN A 11 -15.36 -5.55 -30.06
C ASN A 11 -16.39 -6.07 -31.08
N TYR A 12 -17.13 -7.12 -30.73
CA TYR A 12 -18.15 -7.74 -31.59
C TYR A 12 -19.55 -7.13 -31.40
N GLY A 13 -19.65 -5.99 -30.71
CA GLY A 13 -20.89 -5.24 -30.56
C GLY A 13 -21.48 -4.80 -31.91
N THR A 14 -22.81 -4.82 -32.01
CA THR A 14 -23.56 -4.61 -33.26
C THR A 14 -24.02 -3.16 -33.50
N GLY A 15 -23.51 -2.19 -32.75
CA GLY A 15 -23.92 -0.78 -32.87
C GLY A 15 -22.85 0.20 -32.39
N ASN A 16 -22.94 1.44 -32.86
CA ASN A 16 -22.16 2.57 -32.34
C ASN A 16 -22.60 2.86 -30.90
N LEU A 17 -21.65 3.20 -30.03
CA LEU A 17 -21.96 3.61 -28.67
C LEU A 17 -22.41 5.09 -28.69
N GLU A 18 -23.69 5.32 -28.49
CA GLU A 18 -24.21 6.67 -28.22
C GLU A 18 -24.01 6.98 -26.74
N LEU A 19 -23.02 7.81 -26.44
CA LEU A 19 -22.77 8.27 -25.08
C LEU A 19 -23.75 9.39 -24.74
N GLU A 20 -24.55 9.18 -23.70
CA GLU A 20 -25.44 10.20 -23.13
C GLU A 20 -24.93 10.58 -21.73
N GLY A 21 -24.74 11.89 -21.49
CA GLY A 21 -24.40 12.43 -20.17
C GLY A 21 -23.04 13.13 -20.08
N ILE A 22 -22.57 13.29 -18.84
CA ILE A 22 -21.34 14.04 -18.50
C ILE A 22 -20.13 13.11 -18.60
N LEU A 23 -19.07 13.57 -19.25
CA LEU A 23 -17.76 12.94 -19.23
C LEU A 23 -17.06 13.21 -17.88
N TYR A 24 -16.63 12.15 -17.20
CA TYR A 24 -15.85 12.23 -15.97
C TYR A 24 -14.37 11.99 -16.28
N LEU A 25 -13.50 12.93 -15.89
CA LEU A 25 -12.05 12.83 -16.03
C LEU A 25 -11.39 12.79 -14.66
N GLY A 26 -10.49 11.84 -14.45
CA GLY A 26 -9.75 11.69 -13.18
C GLY A 26 -10.53 10.99 -12.05
N GLY A 27 -11.82 10.68 -12.22
CA GLY A 27 -12.60 9.94 -11.24
C GLY A 27 -14.08 10.30 -11.27
N VAL A 28 -14.85 9.68 -10.38
CA VAL A 28 -16.29 9.96 -10.20
C VAL A 28 -16.58 10.40 -8.77
N TYR A 29 -17.81 10.86 -8.49
CA TYR A 29 -18.20 11.14 -7.10
C TYR A 29 -18.15 9.88 -6.23
N LYS A 30 -17.85 10.05 -4.94
CA LYS A 30 -17.67 8.95 -3.98
C LYS A 30 -18.81 7.91 -4.04
N ASP A 31 -20.05 8.37 -4.11
CA ASP A 31 -21.23 7.50 -4.10
C ASP A 31 -21.43 6.74 -5.42
N LEU A 32 -20.84 7.21 -6.52
CA LEU A 32 -20.88 6.49 -7.80
C LEU A 32 -19.95 5.29 -7.80
N TYR A 33 -18.85 5.27 -7.04
CA TYR A 33 -17.93 4.12 -7.02
C TYR A 33 -18.61 2.82 -6.59
N ALA A 34 -19.58 2.90 -5.68
CA ALA A 34 -20.36 1.74 -5.24
C ALA A 34 -21.31 1.21 -6.33
N GLN A 35 -21.66 2.06 -7.30
CA GLN A 35 -22.60 1.77 -8.39
C GLN A 35 -21.90 1.35 -9.69
N LEU A 36 -20.56 1.44 -9.75
CA LEU A 36 -19.81 0.98 -10.90
C LEU A 36 -19.94 -0.54 -11.07
N PRO A 37 -19.97 -1.07 -12.31
CA PRO A 37 -20.02 -2.51 -12.57
C PRO A 37 -18.86 -3.23 -11.88
N GLN A 38 -19.14 -3.94 -10.78
CA GLN A 38 -18.08 -4.46 -9.90
C GLN A 38 -17.24 -5.57 -10.53
N GLU A 39 -17.81 -6.29 -11.50
CA GLU A 39 -17.12 -7.39 -12.21
C GLU A 39 -16.08 -6.87 -13.21
N GLU A 40 -16.33 -5.71 -13.82
CA GLU A 40 -15.49 -5.15 -14.89
C GLU A 40 -14.61 -4.00 -14.39
N VAL A 41 -15.11 -3.20 -13.44
CA VAL A 41 -14.43 -2.02 -12.91
C VAL A 41 -13.99 -2.27 -11.48
N LYS A 42 -12.67 -2.38 -11.28
CA LYS A 42 -12.05 -2.58 -9.96
C LYS A 42 -11.76 -1.29 -9.20
N SER A 43 -11.71 -0.15 -9.88
CA SER A 43 -11.37 1.15 -9.28
C SER A 43 -12.35 1.53 -8.18
N ARG A 44 -11.83 1.96 -7.02
CA ARG A 44 -12.62 2.44 -5.86
C ARG A 44 -12.23 3.85 -5.39
N HIS A 45 -11.25 4.45 -6.05
CA HIS A 45 -10.71 5.77 -5.77
C HIS A 45 -10.46 6.54 -7.08
N GLY A 46 -10.33 7.86 -6.96
CA GLY A 46 -9.97 8.74 -8.08
C GLY A 46 -8.51 8.61 -8.45
N PHE A 47 -8.18 9.07 -9.65
CA PHE A 47 -6.82 9.25 -10.12
C PHE A 47 -6.17 10.43 -9.38
N GLU A 48 -4.97 10.20 -8.86
CA GLU A 48 -4.08 11.23 -8.34
C GLU A 48 -2.83 11.26 -9.23
N GLY A 49 -2.60 12.37 -9.93
CA GLY A 49 -1.67 12.37 -11.03
C GLY A 49 -1.74 13.62 -11.91
N CYS A 50 -0.99 13.59 -13.01
CA CYS A 50 -1.15 14.52 -14.12
C CYS A 50 -1.74 13.80 -15.33
N ILE A 51 -2.64 14.49 -16.03
CA ILE A 51 -3.17 14.08 -17.33
C ILE A 51 -2.75 15.17 -18.33
N ALA A 52 -2.20 14.76 -19.47
CA ALA A 52 -1.85 15.65 -20.56
C ALA A 52 -2.22 14.99 -21.89
N GLY A 53 -2.44 15.82 -22.92
CA GLY A 53 -2.76 15.34 -24.26
C GLY A 53 -4.14 14.70 -24.39
N LEU A 54 -5.14 15.21 -23.66
CA LEU A 54 -6.53 14.78 -23.82
C LEU A 54 -7.01 15.17 -25.22
N ASP A 55 -7.24 14.17 -26.06
CA ASP A 55 -7.88 14.30 -27.37
C ASP A 55 -9.14 13.44 -27.39
N LEU A 56 -10.27 14.06 -27.71
CA LEU A 56 -11.59 13.44 -27.79
C LEU A 56 -12.06 13.54 -29.25
N ASN A 57 -11.71 12.54 -30.05
CA ASN A 57 -12.06 12.48 -31.47
C ASN A 57 -11.58 13.72 -32.27
N GLY A 58 -10.36 14.20 -32.01
CA GLY A 58 -9.79 15.37 -32.66
C GLY A 58 -10.12 16.71 -31.99
N GLU A 59 -10.93 16.72 -30.93
CA GLU A 59 -11.11 17.88 -30.06
C GLU A 59 -10.17 17.78 -28.86
N SER A 60 -9.43 18.86 -28.59
CA SER A 60 -8.52 18.95 -27.44
C SER A 60 -9.07 19.95 -26.42
N PRO A 61 -10.02 19.56 -25.55
CA PRO A 61 -10.65 20.48 -24.62
C PRO A 61 -9.66 20.99 -23.57
N ASN A 62 -9.80 22.26 -23.20
CA ASN A 62 -9.10 22.83 -22.07
C ASN A 62 -9.83 22.44 -20.79
N ILE A 63 -9.35 21.40 -20.11
CA ILE A 63 -9.98 20.86 -18.89
C ILE A 63 -10.17 21.88 -17.76
N MET A 64 -9.43 22.99 -17.75
CA MET A 64 -9.57 24.04 -16.74
C MET A 64 -10.68 25.04 -17.08
N GLU A 65 -10.99 25.21 -18.36
CA GLU A 65 -11.93 26.22 -18.88
C GLU A 65 -13.25 25.60 -19.33
N ASP A 66 -13.19 24.45 -19.99
CA ASP A 66 -14.35 23.78 -20.62
C ASP A 66 -15.11 22.85 -19.66
N ALA A 67 -14.64 22.69 -18.42
CA ALA A 67 -15.27 21.81 -17.43
C ALA A 67 -16.66 22.31 -17.02
N VAL A 68 -17.68 21.46 -17.16
CA VAL A 68 -19.05 21.75 -16.72
C VAL A 68 -19.12 21.97 -15.20
N VAL A 69 -18.32 21.22 -14.43
CA VAL A 69 -18.17 21.37 -12.98
C VAL A 69 -16.68 21.50 -12.66
N HIS A 70 -16.27 22.69 -12.23
CA HIS A 70 -14.88 22.93 -11.85
C HIS A 70 -14.55 22.30 -10.50
N SER A 71 -13.33 21.77 -10.38
CA SER A 71 -12.76 21.30 -9.11
C SER A 71 -11.68 22.27 -8.66
N SER A 72 -11.75 22.73 -7.41
CA SER A 72 -10.69 23.55 -6.80
C SER A 72 -9.42 22.75 -6.48
N LEU A 73 -9.47 21.43 -6.60
CA LEU A 73 -8.34 20.52 -6.36
C LEU A 73 -7.52 20.25 -7.63
N VAL A 74 -7.98 20.71 -8.79
CA VAL A 74 -7.26 20.58 -10.06
C VAL A 74 -6.54 21.90 -10.34
N THR A 75 -5.24 21.83 -10.57
CA THR A 75 -4.38 22.99 -10.85
C THR A 75 -3.72 22.85 -12.22
N ALA A 76 -3.50 23.97 -12.89
CA ALA A 76 -2.77 23.97 -14.15
C ALA A 76 -1.29 23.59 -13.95
N GLY A 77 -0.73 22.84 -14.89
CA GLY A 77 0.65 22.38 -14.87
C GLY A 77 0.86 21.02 -14.19
N CYS A 78 2.11 20.55 -14.24
CA CYS A 78 2.52 19.26 -13.68
C CYS A 78 3.88 19.39 -12.99
N GLU A 79 4.07 20.45 -12.21
CA GLU A 79 5.37 20.71 -11.57
C GLU A 79 5.61 19.86 -10.31
N GLY A 80 4.60 19.14 -9.83
CA GLY A 80 4.67 18.20 -8.71
C GLY A 80 4.98 18.88 -7.38
N GLN A 81 4.11 18.72 -6.36
CA GLN A 81 4.50 19.10 -5.00
C GLN A 81 5.61 18.15 -4.57
N SER A 82 6.85 18.65 -4.62
CA SER A 82 8.09 17.85 -4.65
C SER A 82 8.49 17.31 -3.28
N ALA A 83 7.55 16.75 -2.52
CA ALA A 83 7.85 15.93 -1.36
C ALA A 83 8.34 14.57 -1.86
N LYS A 84 9.63 14.52 -2.22
CA LYS A 84 10.28 13.29 -2.66
C LYS A 84 10.82 12.51 -1.49
N CYS A 85 10.80 11.19 -1.60
CA CYS A 85 11.55 10.34 -0.71
C CYS A 85 13.03 10.74 -0.72
N SER A 86 13.58 10.88 0.48
CA SER A 86 15.01 11.09 0.70
C SER A 86 15.46 10.22 1.86
N HIS A 87 16.75 9.93 1.94
CA HIS A 87 17.32 8.98 2.90
C HIS A 87 17.02 9.27 4.37
N ASN A 88 16.62 10.51 4.72
CA ASN A 88 16.43 10.94 6.12
C ASN A 88 14.96 11.15 6.51
N VAL A 89 14.01 10.81 5.63
CA VAL A 89 12.58 11.01 5.90
C VAL A 89 12.03 9.97 6.88
N CYS A 90 12.48 8.72 6.76
CA CYS A 90 12.08 7.62 7.62
C CYS A 90 13.24 7.23 8.54
N ALA A 91 12.98 7.16 9.84
CA ALA A 91 13.96 6.74 10.83
C ALA A 91 14.04 5.20 10.91
N ASN A 92 15.03 4.69 11.66
CA ASN A 92 15.13 3.29 12.05
C ASN A 92 15.02 2.27 10.90
N ALA A 93 15.59 2.62 9.74
CA ALA A 93 15.56 1.84 8.51
C ALA A 93 14.14 1.62 7.92
N GLY A 94 13.16 2.45 8.31
CA GLY A 94 11.86 2.49 7.65
C GLY A 94 11.98 2.81 6.16
N ILE A 95 11.11 2.23 5.35
CA ILE A 95 11.14 2.38 3.90
C ILE A 95 10.32 3.60 3.52
N CYS A 96 10.95 4.57 2.86
CA CYS A 96 10.22 5.70 2.30
C CYS A 96 9.47 5.26 1.03
N VAL A 97 8.15 5.36 1.06
CA VAL A 97 7.25 5.05 -0.04
C VAL A 97 6.83 6.35 -0.70
N GLN A 98 7.22 6.53 -1.96
CA GLN A 98 6.87 7.71 -2.74
C GLN A 98 5.39 7.66 -3.10
N GLN A 99 4.66 8.72 -2.76
CA GLN A 99 3.30 8.97 -3.24
C GLN A 99 3.33 10.04 -4.34
N TRP A 100 2.19 10.32 -4.97
CA TRP A 100 2.13 11.28 -6.07
C TRP A 100 2.60 12.69 -5.67
N ASN A 101 2.02 13.26 -4.61
CA ASN A 101 2.37 14.59 -4.08
C ASN A 101 2.94 14.56 -2.64
N SER A 102 3.26 13.37 -2.13
CA SER A 102 3.74 13.19 -0.75
C SER A 102 4.63 11.95 -0.63
N TYR A 103 4.99 11.61 0.61
CA TYR A 103 5.62 10.35 0.95
C TYR A 103 4.98 9.78 2.21
N SER A 104 5.16 8.49 2.42
CA SER A 104 4.87 7.81 3.69
C SER A 104 6.05 6.93 4.09
N CYS A 105 6.15 6.61 5.37
CA CYS A 105 7.13 5.64 5.86
C CYS A 105 6.43 4.31 6.16
N ASP A 106 6.92 3.24 5.54
CA ASP A 106 6.60 1.87 5.92
C ASP A 106 7.52 1.47 7.08
N CYS A 107 6.90 1.19 8.23
CA CYS A 107 7.58 0.84 9.46
C CYS A 107 7.44 -0.65 9.83
N ASP A 108 6.82 -1.48 8.97
CA ASP A 108 6.41 -2.86 9.31
C ASP A 108 7.60 -3.77 9.64
N LEU A 109 8.74 -3.54 8.99
CA LEU A 109 10.00 -4.25 9.26
C LEU A 109 10.94 -3.50 10.21
N THR A 110 10.40 -2.56 10.97
CA THR A 110 11.09 -1.87 12.05
C THR A 110 10.47 -2.25 13.39
N SER A 111 11.20 -2.02 14.49
CA SER A 111 10.62 -2.11 15.83
C SER A 111 9.99 -0.79 16.31
N PHE A 112 9.68 0.13 15.39
CA PHE A 112 9.19 1.48 15.67
C PHE A 112 7.87 1.74 14.95
N THR A 113 7.16 2.77 15.38
CA THR A 113 5.87 3.16 14.82
C THR A 113 5.84 4.65 14.47
N GLY A 114 4.66 5.14 14.11
CA GLY A 114 4.43 6.54 13.78
C GLY A 114 4.69 6.88 12.32
N PRO A 115 4.41 8.13 11.92
CA PRO A 115 4.46 8.56 10.51
C PRO A 115 5.86 8.55 9.90
N THR A 116 6.91 8.56 10.73
CA THR A 116 8.33 8.58 10.33
C THR A 116 9.16 7.46 10.96
N CYS A 117 8.51 6.41 11.47
CA CYS A 117 9.14 5.28 12.17
C CYS A 117 10.07 5.71 13.33
N SER A 118 9.74 6.80 14.01
CA SER A 118 10.54 7.35 15.12
C SER A 118 9.91 7.11 16.49
N ASP A 119 8.62 6.76 16.52
CA ASP A 119 7.87 6.60 17.76
C ASP A 119 8.15 5.21 18.33
N GLU A 120 8.31 5.12 19.65
CA GLU A 120 8.53 3.85 20.34
C GLU A 120 7.30 2.95 20.21
N SER A 121 7.53 1.69 19.85
CA SER A 121 6.48 0.67 19.85
C SER A 121 6.05 0.31 21.27
N VAL A 122 4.84 -0.24 21.41
CA VAL A 122 4.40 -0.88 22.65
C VAL A 122 5.40 -1.99 23.00
N SER A 123 5.93 -1.95 24.23
CA SER A 123 6.92 -2.89 24.73
C SER A 123 6.42 -3.62 25.97
N TYR A 124 6.97 -4.80 26.21
CA TYR A 124 6.60 -5.68 27.33
C TYR A 124 7.86 -6.12 28.09
N GLU A 125 7.80 -6.06 29.41
CA GLU A 125 8.89 -6.52 30.28
C GLU A 125 8.64 -7.98 30.70
N PHE A 126 9.63 -8.83 30.48
CA PHE A 126 9.65 -10.21 30.96
C PHE A 126 10.52 -10.29 32.21
N GLY A 127 9.88 -10.56 33.35
CA GLY A 127 10.52 -10.62 34.66
C GLY A 127 11.47 -11.82 34.86
N PRO A 128 11.94 -12.06 36.11
CA PRO A 128 12.92 -13.11 36.39
C PRO A 128 12.39 -14.54 36.26
N ASN A 129 11.07 -14.72 36.25
CA ASN A 129 10.41 -16.01 36.04
C ASN A 129 9.98 -16.15 34.58
N PRO A 130 9.87 -17.38 34.03
CA PRO A 130 9.39 -17.58 32.67
C PRO A 130 8.01 -16.97 32.47
N GLY A 131 7.94 -15.89 31.70
CA GLY A 131 6.71 -15.30 31.17
C GLY A 131 6.52 -15.75 29.74
N ILE A 132 5.33 -16.23 29.39
CA ILE A 132 5.00 -16.66 28.03
C ILE A 132 3.70 -15.97 27.63
N ILE A 133 3.70 -15.37 26.44
CA ILE A 133 2.50 -14.88 25.76
C ILE A 133 2.21 -15.86 24.64
N THR A 134 1.00 -16.42 24.64
CA THR A 134 0.55 -17.35 23.60
C THR A 134 -0.55 -16.70 22.76
N TYR A 135 -0.44 -16.87 21.45
CA TYR A 135 -1.46 -16.48 20.49
C TYR A 135 -1.81 -17.68 19.62
N THR A 136 -3.09 -17.83 19.30
CA THR A 136 -3.59 -18.91 18.44
C THR A 136 -4.53 -18.30 17.42
N PHE A 137 -4.22 -18.48 16.14
CA PHE A 137 -5.13 -18.10 15.06
C PHE A 137 -6.43 -18.92 15.14
N PRO A 138 -7.60 -18.30 14.95
CA PRO A 138 -8.85 -19.01 14.73
C PRO A 138 -8.71 -20.06 13.62
N GLU A 139 -9.37 -21.20 13.75
CA GLU A 139 -9.17 -22.34 12.83
C GLU A 139 -9.47 -22.00 11.36
N ASP A 140 -10.46 -21.14 11.14
CA ASP A 140 -10.92 -20.66 9.84
C ASP A 140 -10.04 -19.54 9.25
N HIS A 141 -9.13 -18.97 10.04
CA HIS A 141 -8.24 -17.88 9.65
C HIS A 141 -6.76 -18.22 9.86
N ARG A 142 -6.40 -19.52 9.87
CA ARG A 142 -5.00 -19.92 9.95
C ARG A 142 -4.30 -19.59 8.62
N PRO A 143 -3.26 -18.74 8.64
CA PRO A 143 -2.58 -18.36 7.41
C PRO A 143 -1.71 -19.51 6.88
N GLU A 144 -1.71 -19.71 5.57
CA GLU A 144 -0.72 -20.50 4.84
C GLU A 144 0.10 -19.54 3.97
N MET A 145 1.34 -19.28 4.36
CA MET A 145 2.22 -18.31 3.70
C MET A 145 3.36 -19.02 2.95
N GLN A 146 3.69 -18.50 1.77
CA GLN A 146 4.88 -18.93 1.02
C GLN A 146 6.12 -18.12 1.41
N GLU A 147 5.93 -16.90 1.90
CA GLU A 147 6.97 -16.00 2.39
C GLU A 147 6.52 -15.41 3.73
N ASP A 148 7.40 -15.47 4.73
CA ASP A 148 7.18 -14.92 6.07
C ASP A 148 8.15 -13.75 6.32
N SER A 149 7.64 -12.65 6.87
CA SER A 149 8.45 -11.51 7.30
C SER A 149 8.18 -11.22 8.78
N ILE A 150 9.23 -11.22 9.59
CA ILE A 150 9.15 -11.06 11.05
C ILE A 150 10.17 -10.02 11.49
N ALA A 151 9.70 -8.98 12.19
CA ALA A 151 10.54 -7.97 12.82
C ALA A 151 10.19 -7.86 14.31
N LEU A 152 11.20 -7.78 15.17
CA LEU A 152 11.03 -7.56 16.60
C LEU A 152 12.25 -6.85 17.18
N GLY A 153 12.01 -5.90 18.10
CA GLY A 153 13.05 -5.26 18.90
C GLY A 153 13.15 -5.94 20.26
N PHE A 154 14.36 -6.27 20.71
CA PHE A 154 14.57 -6.85 22.03
C PHE A 154 15.89 -6.37 22.64
N ILE A 155 15.95 -6.36 23.98
CA ILE A 155 17.15 -6.07 24.74
C ILE A 155 17.23 -7.09 25.88
N THR A 156 18.37 -7.75 26.03
CA THR A 156 18.59 -8.71 27.11
C THR A 156 20.07 -8.86 27.42
N THR A 157 20.38 -9.27 28.65
CA THR A 157 21.72 -9.70 29.05
C THR A 157 21.88 -11.22 29.04
N LYS A 158 20.82 -11.97 28.69
CA LYS A 158 20.87 -13.43 28.58
C LYS A 158 21.61 -13.83 27.31
N SER A 159 22.50 -14.79 27.44
CA SER A 159 23.30 -15.35 26.34
C SER A 159 22.63 -16.53 25.64
N ASP A 160 21.50 -17.01 26.19
CA ASP A 160 20.69 -18.11 25.66
C ASP A 160 19.22 -17.84 26.04
N ALA A 161 18.34 -17.77 25.03
CA ALA A 161 16.90 -17.57 25.20
C ALA A 161 16.13 -17.81 23.88
N VAL A 162 14.96 -18.43 23.95
CA VAL A 162 13.99 -18.44 22.83
C VAL A 162 13.13 -17.18 22.92
N LEU A 163 13.02 -16.44 21.81
CA LEU A 163 12.27 -15.19 21.71
C LEU A 163 10.89 -15.40 21.07
N LEU A 164 10.84 -16.16 19.97
CA LEU A 164 9.62 -16.42 19.21
C LEU A 164 9.63 -17.87 18.73
N LYS A 165 8.47 -18.52 18.81
CA LYS A 165 8.24 -19.82 18.17
C LYS A 165 6.85 -19.86 17.55
N ILE A 166 6.80 -20.04 16.23
CA ILE A 166 5.57 -20.24 15.46
C ILE A 166 5.54 -21.73 15.09
N VAL A 167 4.44 -22.41 15.39
CA VAL A 167 4.28 -23.84 15.14
C VAL A 167 3.09 -24.11 14.25
N SER A 168 3.26 -25.00 13.28
CA SER A 168 2.16 -25.49 12.45
C SER A 168 1.18 -26.31 13.29
N GLY A 169 -0.11 -26.17 13.00
CA GLY A 169 -1.17 -27.00 13.60
C GLY A 169 -1.42 -28.30 12.84
N THR A 170 -0.87 -28.45 11.63
CA THR A 170 -1.17 -29.55 10.69
C THR A 170 0.07 -30.31 10.23
N SER A 171 1.25 -29.74 10.41
CA SER A 171 2.55 -30.33 10.08
C SER A 171 3.53 -30.21 11.25
N ASN A 172 4.76 -30.72 11.08
CA ASN A 172 5.84 -30.54 12.05
C ASN A 172 6.66 -29.27 11.78
N ASP A 173 6.18 -28.38 10.89
CA ASP A 173 6.92 -27.19 10.50
C ASP A 173 6.84 -26.12 11.59
N TYR A 174 7.92 -25.36 11.73
CA TYR A 174 8.01 -24.27 12.70
C TYR A 174 9.01 -23.21 12.28
N ILE A 175 8.85 -22.01 12.83
CA ILE A 175 9.84 -20.93 12.80
C ILE A 175 10.23 -20.64 14.25
N GLU A 176 11.53 -20.57 14.53
CA GLU A 176 12.04 -20.23 15.87
C GLU A 176 13.13 -19.16 15.77
N ILE A 177 13.01 -18.13 16.60
CA ILE A 177 14.03 -17.09 16.78
C ILE A 177 14.57 -17.24 18.20
N HIS A 178 15.88 -17.48 18.33
CA HIS A 178 16.56 -17.64 19.61
C HIS A 178 17.93 -16.98 19.63
N ILE A 179 18.40 -16.69 20.83
CA ILE A 179 19.77 -16.24 21.12
C ILE A 179 20.56 -17.48 21.52
N VAL A 180 21.73 -17.68 20.92
CA VAL A 180 22.64 -18.75 21.30
C VAL A 180 24.06 -18.21 21.45
N SER A 181 24.70 -18.47 22.58
CA SER A 181 26.12 -18.17 22.77
C SER A 181 26.95 -19.17 22.00
N ILE A 182 27.72 -18.69 21.01
CA ILE A 182 28.73 -19.51 20.34
C ILE A 182 29.99 -19.46 21.21
N ASN A 183 30.19 -20.45 22.06
CA ASN A 183 31.50 -20.66 22.69
C ASN A 183 32.49 -21.06 21.59
N ARG A 184 33.52 -20.23 21.35
CA ARG A 184 34.69 -20.59 20.54
C ARG A 184 35.74 -21.28 21.40
#